data_AF-A0A2T6J9R6-F1
#
_entry.id   AF-A0A2T6J9R6-F1
#
_cell.length_a   1.000
_cell.length_b   1.000
_cell.length_c   1.000
_cell.angle_alpha   90.00
_cell.angle_beta   90.00
_cell.angle_gamma   90.00
#
_symmetry.space_group_name_H-M   'P 1'
#
loop_
_entity.id
_entity.type
_entity.pdbx_description
1 polymer ?
#
loop_
_entity_poly.entity_id
_entity_poly.type
_entity_poly.pdbx_seq_one_letter_code
_entity_poly.pdbx_strand_id
1 'polypeptide(L)' 'MDCPTGKVVHTLKTAKAASKRARRRTDKALAPYRCTVCGQWHVGQASGLKRPIKTIYDNHQLRFS' A
#
# COMPACT_ATOMS: atom_id res chain seq x y z
N MET A 1 15.60 -5.56 3.30
CA MET A 1 15.70 -4.09 3.19
C MET A 1 14.35 -3.52 3.51
N ASP A 2 14.27 -2.80 4.62
CA ASP A 2 13.04 -2.15 5.05
C ASP A 2 12.69 -0.98 4.13
N CYS A 3 11.40 -0.71 3.97
CA CYS A 3 10.96 0.47 3.25
C CYS A 3 11.29 1.72 4.09
N PRO A 4 11.89 2.79 3.53
CA PRO A 4 12.25 4.00 4.28
C PRO A 4 11.04 4.71 4.91
N THR A 5 9.82 4.37 4.49
CA THR A 5 8.58 4.87 5.08
C THR A 5 8.03 3.97 6.20
N GLY A 6 8.82 3.00 6.68
CA GLY A 6 8.44 2.07 7.76
C GLY A 6 7.35 1.05 7.38
N LYS A 7 7.04 0.89 6.09
CA LYS A 7 5.98 -0.03 5.64
C LYS A 7 6.50 -1.45 5.47
N VAL A 8 5.67 -2.42 5.89
CA VAL A 8 5.96 -3.86 5.76
C VAL A 8 6.11 -4.24 4.29
N VAL A 9 7.26 -4.80 3.96
CA VAL A 9 7.59 -5.28 2.62
C VAL A 9 6.94 -6.64 2.38
N HIS A 10 6.37 -6.80 1.20
CA HIS A 10 5.79 -8.04 0.73
C HIS A 10 6.39 -8.44 -0.63
N THR A 11 6.19 -9.69 -0.99
CA THR A 11 6.22 -10.19 -2.36
C THR A 11 4.82 -10.06 -2.98
N LEU A 12 4.67 -10.15 -4.31
CA LEU A 12 3.35 -10.10 -4.95
C LEU A 12 2.36 -11.13 -4.38
N LYS A 13 2.83 -12.37 -4.13
CA LYS A 13 2.01 -13.45 -3.57
C LYS A 13 1.53 -13.11 -2.15
N THR A 14 2.44 -12.62 -1.30
CA THR A 14 2.10 -12.28 0.09
C THR A 14 1.26 -11.01 0.17
N ALA A 15 1.48 -10.03 -0.70
CA ALA A 15 0.68 -8.81 -0.79
C ALA A 15 -0.78 -9.11 -1.17
N LYS A 16 -1.02 -10.03 -2.13
CA LYS A 16 -2.38 -10.49 -2.48
C LYS A 16 -3.07 -11.22 -1.32
N ALA A 17 -2.35 -12.06 -0.59
CA ALA A 17 -2.90 -12.76 0.57
C ALA A 17 -3.22 -11.79 1.71
N ALA A 18 -2.32 -10.85 1.99
CA ALA A 18 -2.47 -9.81 3.00
C ALA A 18 -3.64 -8.87 2.66
N SER A 19 -3.78 -8.45 1.40
CA SER A 19 -4.90 -7.61 0.98
C SER A 19 -6.25 -8.30 1.17
N LYS A 20 -6.36 -9.58 0.79
CA LYS A 20 -7.57 -10.39 1.01
C LYS A 20 -7.91 -10.55 2.49
N ARG A 21 -6.91 -10.82 3.33
CA ARG A 21 -7.07 -10.96 4.79
C ARG A 21 -7.52 -9.64 5.42
N ALA A 22 -6.88 -8.55 5.04
CA ALA A 22 -7.16 -7.25 5.61
C ALA A 22 -8.51 -6.69 5.15
N ARG A 23 -8.94 -6.96 3.90
CA ARG A 23 -10.30 -6.67 3.42
C ARG A 23 -11.36 -7.36 4.27
N ARG A 24 -11.16 -8.64 4.60
CA ARG A 24 -12.07 -9.40 5.48
C ARG A 24 -12.17 -8.84 6.90
N ARG A 25 -11.07 -8.27 7.42
CA ARG A 25 -11.01 -7.77 8.80
C ARG A 25 -11.54 -6.34 8.96
N THR A 26 -11.34 -5.50 7.94
CA THR A 26 -11.52 -4.05 8.07
C THR A 26 -12.63 -3.49 7.19
N ASP A 27 -13.28 -4.33 6.38
CA ASP A 27 -14.25 -3.95 5.34
C ASP A 27 -13.75 -2.91 4.31
N LYS A 28 -12.46 -2.56 4.37
CA LYS A 28 -11.84 -1.60 3.47
C LYS A 28 -11.19 -2.33 2.30
N ALA A 29 -11.42 -1.82 1.10
CA ALA A 29 -10.80 -2.33 -0.12
C ALA A 29 -9.30 -1.99 -0.11
N LEU A 30 -8.50 -2.94 0.38
CA LEU A 30 -7.05 -2.91 0.32
C LEU A 30 -6.59 -3.63 -0.93
N ALA A 31 -5.62 -3.07 -1.63
CA ALA A 31 -5.04 -3.67 -2.82
C ALA A 31 -3.49 -3.66 -2.77
N PRO A 32 -2.86 -4.69 -3.37
CA PRO A 32 -1.41 -4.74 -3.48
C PRO A 32 -0.93 -3.72 -4.52
N TYR A 33 0.18 -3.05 -4.23
CA TYR A 33 0.80 -2.08 -5.15
C TYR A 33 2.32 -2.10 -5.04
N ARG A 34 2.98 -1.64 -6.10
CA ARG A 34 4.43 -1.51 -6.13
C ARG A 34 4.82 -0.10 -5.65
N CYS A 35 5.63 -0.04 -4.60
CA CYS A 35 6.14 1.20 -4.06
C CYS A 35 7.15 1.84 -5.02
N THR A 36 7.02 3.14 -5.25
CA THR A 36 7.93 3.91 -6.10
C THR A 36 9.23 4.30 -5.41
N VAL A 37 9.26 4.27 -4.07
CA VAL A 37 10.45 4.64 -3.28
C VAL A 37 11.41 3.46 -3.11
N CYS A 38 10.91 2.29 -2.68
CA CYS A 38 11.75 1.11 -2.47
C CYS A 38 11.59 0.02 -3.55
N GLY A 39 10.67 0.18 -4.49
CA GLY A 39 10.44 -0.77 -5.58
C GLY A 39 9.72 -2.07 -5.18
N GLN A 40 9.42 -2.26 -3.89
CA GLN A 40 8.83 -3.49 -3.33
C GLN A 40 7.30 -3.48 -3.32
N TRP A 41 6.69 -4.65 -3.07
CA TRP A 41 5.24 -4.76 -2.94
C TRP A 41 4.77 -4.42 -1.54
N HIS A 42 3.66 -3.69 -1.48
CA HIS A 42 2.99 -3.33 -0.24
C HIS A 42 1.47 -3.46 -0.42
N VAL A 43 0.75 -3.35 0.69
CA VAL A 43 -0.72 -3.31 0.70
C VAL A 43 -1.16 -1.93 1.14
N GLY A 44 -2.08 -1.33 0.39
CA GLY A 44 -2.55 0.03 0.65
C GLY A 44 -4.01 0.19 0.30
N GLN A 45 -4.63 1.22 0.89
CA GLN A 45 -5.95 1.68 0.47
C GLN A 45 -5.75 2.59 -0.73
N ALA A 46 -6.74 2.58 -1.60
CA ALA A 46 -6.75 3.51 -2.69
C ALA A 46 -7.27 4.87 -2.21
N SER A 47 -6.49 5.91 -2.46
CA SER A 47 -6.89 7.27 -2.17
C SER A 47 -7.74 7.76 -3.33
N GLY A 48 -8.94 8.27 -3.06
CA GLY A 48 -9.72 9.03 -4.06
C GLY A 48 -9.10 10.39 -4.41
N LEU A 49 -7.93 10.71 -3.84
CA LEU A 49 -7.28 11.99 -4.02
C LEU A 49 -6.47 12.00 -5.32
N LYS A 50 -6.70 13.02 -6.16
CA LYS A 50 -5.92 13.24 -7.40
C LYS A 50 -4.43 13.44 -7.14
N ARG A 51 -4.08 13.98 -5.96
CA ARG A 51 -2.71 14.24 -5.52
C ARG A 51 -2.46 13.64 -4.14
N PRO A 52 -1.29 13.04 -3.88
CA PRO A 52 -0.90 12.64 -2.54
C PRO A 52 -0.95 13.84 -1.60
N ILE A 53 -1.61 13.70 -0.45
CA ILE A 53 -1.45 14.69 0.61
C ILE A 53 0.00 14.56 1.09
N LYS A 54 0.73 15.67 1.00
CA LYS A 54 2.11 15.75 1.50
C LYS A 54 2.06 15.76 3.03
N THR A 55 1.84 14.58 3.61
CA THR A 55 1.94 14.38 5.06
C THR A 55 3.41 14.26 5.44
N ILE A 56 3.74 14.50 6.72
CA ILE A 56 5.08 14.29 7.29
C ILE A 56 5.55 12.83 7.04
N TYR A 57 4.59 11.91 6.87
CA TYR A 57 4.80 10.54 6.47
C TYR A 57 4.49 10.33 4.98
N ASP A 58 5.38 9.71 4.22
CA ASP A 58 5.10 9.28 2.86
C ASP A 58 4.12 8.09 2.87
N ASN A 59 2.83 8.42 2.94
CA ASN A 59 1.80 7.42 2.95
C ASN A 59 1.56 6.94 1.52
N HIS A 60 2.25 5.88 1.13
CA HIS A 60 2.03 5.14 -0.10
C HIS A 60 0.59 4.59 -0.20
N GLN A 61 -0.35 5.43 -0.62
CA GLN A 61 -1.70 5.04 -0.99
C GLN A 61 -1.75 4.75 -2.49
N LEU A 62 -2.61 3.82 -2.86
CA LEU A 62 -2.87 3.49 -4.25
C LEU A 62 -3.49 4.70 -4.95
N ARG A 63 -2.96 5.08 -6.12
CA ARG A 63 -3.56 6.07 -7.00
C ARG A 63 -4.44 5.34 -8.01
N PHE A 64 -5.67 5.78 -8.18
CA PHE A 64 -6.45 5.42 -9.36
C PHE A 64 -6.02 6.35 -10.50
N SER A 65 -5.58 5.76 -11.61
CA SER A 65 -5.36 6.47 -12.88
C SER A 65 -6.66 6.60 -13.64
#